data_AF-I1C222-F1
#
_entry.id   AF-I1C222-F1
#
_cell.length_a   1.000
_cell.length_b   1.000
_cell.length_c   1.000
_cell.angle_alpha   90.00
_cell.angle_beta   90.00
_cell.angle_gamma   90.00
#
_symmetry.space_group_name_H-M   'P 1'
#
loop_
_entity.id
_entity.type
_entity.pdbx_description
1 polymer ?
#
loop_
_entity_poly.entity_id
_entity_poly.type
_entity_poly.pdbx_seq_one_letter_code
_entity_poly.pdbx_strand_id
1 'polypeptide(L)'
;MIKLPTFGKLIRVGLPNRLRGEIWEATSGAMYLRFANQGLYEEVLEKYQGQKSTSTEEIEKDLNRSLPEYAGYQSSEGIDRLRRVLTAYAWKNPELGYCQAMNIVTSALLIYTTEEQAFWLLHVLVDSMCPGYYSTSMYGALLDQIVFEKLVEKTMPVLWSHFKKAEVELSIACLPWFLSLYINSMPLEFAVRILDILFMEGPRILFQIGLAILKMYGEALLHARDDGAFLDIMKGFFQSIGVSNNQNSDKRRSLKTTHKEFSLVTNEMIAELRRQNQLKVGAGIESFTKRTAIRHLKETAGFTKEDIGIIYDKYFGALYYASRETGDKPDLKMNKEAFQNMLASMTPWAKVKSKDESADSITAKDLCTKFVYRIYKKFSGGKDELIDFQKMVIGMSEMLQGDIMSHMDWFFKLYDEDKDGILTSKDILNISKEFYWLLSILKDDGIAWDAVTSLIVHSCEQSELAKGTQPDESNLKHRLADLTMTNDDASLHTRIKQIENAIIADVIDISLPSFRMVILTNESLEILFDHGFKNSFNFTKSSTVDRQKSLGRELFENLFVQGQKLAQPPSLSQSKSTLSIGQTRSRSHSNASSTGNDHEQIEVETLMDEWGHFEI
;
A
#
# COMPACT_ATOMS: atom_id res chain seq x y z
N MET A 1 25.26 -4.87 27.18
CA MET A 1 25.19 -3.38 27.17
C MET A 1 25.56 -2.84 28.54
N ILE A 2 26.41 -1.81 28.60
CA ILE A 2 26.79 -1.16 29.86
C ILE A 2 25.63 -0.28 30.33
N LYS A 3 24.86 -0.72 31.34
CA LYS A 3 23.69 -0.01 31.88
C LYS A 3 23.82 0.31 33.37
N LEU A 4 24.99 0.79 33.79
CA LEU A 4 25.20 1.22 35.18
C LEU A 4 24.56 2.60 35.41
N PRO A 5 23.78 2.82 36.49
CA PRO A 5 23.12 4.10 36.76
C PRO A 5 24.08 5.29 36.86
N THR A 6 25.29 5.07 37.37
CA THR A 6 26.37 6.07 37.43
C THR A 6 26.88 6.43 36.03
N PHE A 7 26.98 5.47 35.13
CA PHE A 7 27.44 5.68 33.76
C PHE A 7 26.45 6.53 32.94
N GLY A 8 25.15 6.26 33.08
CA GLY A 8 24.11 7.10 32.45
C GLY A 8 24.17 8.56 32.89
N LYS A 9 24.48 8.83 34.18
CA LYS A 9 24.68 10.20 34.68
C LYS A 9 25.86 10.89 34.00
N LEU A 10 26.98 10.19 33.76
CA LEU A 10 28.15 10.75 33.09
C LEU A 10 27.86 11.08 31.62
N ILE A 11 27.16 10.19 30.91
CA ILE A 11 26.74 10.41 29.51
C ILE A 11 25.90 11.68 29.38
N ARG A 12 24.95 11.91 30.30
CA ARG A 12 24.12 13.12 30.33
C ARG A 12 24.93 14.41 30.53
N VAL A 13 26.07 14.36 31.23
CA VAL A 13 26.93 15.53 31.43
C VAL A 13 27.62 15.94 30.13
N GLY A 14 28.24 14.99 29.44
CA GLY A 14 29.15 15.26 28.32
C GLY A 14 30.02 14.05 28.00
N LEU A 15 29.98 13.54 26.77
CA LEU A 15 31.02 12.64 26.27
C LEU A 15 32.14 13.46 25.63
N PRO A 16 33.41 13.17 25.95
CA PRO A 16 34.54 13.67 25.18
C PRO A 16 34.46 13.22 23.72
N ASN A 17 34.72 14.11 22.77
CA ASN A 17 34.59 13.81 21.32
C ASN A 17 35.37 12.55 20.92
N ARG A 18 36.57 12.35 21.50
CA ARG A 18 37.45 11.21 21.19
C ARG A 18 36.94 9.84 21.65
N LEU A 19 35.94 9.80 22.54
CA LEU A 19 35.42 8.54 23.10
C LEU A 19 34.00 8.23 22.60
N ARG A 20 33.41 9.09 21.77
CA ARG A 20 32.00 8.92 21.35
C ARG A 20 31.80 7.62 20.60
N GLY A 21 32.66 7.31 19.63
CA GLY A 21 32.51 6.11 18.81
C GLY A 21 32.49 4.83 19.63
N GLU A 22 33.48 4.64 20.51
CA GLU A 22 33.59 3.45 21.35
C GLU A 22 32.46 3.36 22.39
N ILE A 23 32.07 4.50 22.97
CA ILE A 23 30.97 4.52 23.95
C ILE A 23 29.63 4.23 23.28
N TRP A 24 29.35 4.84 22.12
CA TRP A 24 28.13 4.58 21.36
C TRP A 24 28.01 3.10 20.98
N GLU A 25 29.08 2.48 20.50
CA GLU A 25 29.09 1.04 20.20
C GLU A 25 28.81 0.20 21.45
N ALA A 26 29.44 0.52 22.58
CA ALA A 26 29.31 -0.24 23.81
C ALA A 26 27.92 -0.10 24.47
N THR A 27 27.31 1.09 24.41
CA THR A 27 26.00 1.35 25.01
C THR A 27 24.86 0.84 24.15
N SER A 28 24.97 0.99 22.82
CA SER A 28 23.97 0.52 21.85
C SER A 28 23.98 -0.99 21.68
N GLY A 29 25.14 -1.63 21.90
CA GLY A 29 25.36 -3.03 21.60
C GLY A 29 25.85 -3.31 20.18
N ALA A 30 26.04 -2.28 19.34
CA ALA A 30 26.60 -2.42 17.99
C ALA A 30 27.97 -3.12 18.00
N MET A 31 28.76 -2.91 19.08
CA MET A 31 30.04 -3.60 19.28
C MET A 31 29.90 -5.13 19.16
N TYR A 32 28.85 -5.71 19.74
CA TYR A 32 28.64 -7.16 19.71
C TYR A 32 28.26 -7.66 18.32
N LEU A 33 27.48 -6.88 17.56
CA LEU A 33 27.13 -7.22 16.18
C LEU A 33 28.37 -7.21 15.29
N ARG A 34 29.22 -6.20 15.44
CA ARG A 34 30.49 -6.10 14.71
C ARG A 34 31.41 -7.28 14.99
N PHE A 35 31.63 -7.62 16.27
CA PHE A 35 32.47 -8.76 16.61
C PHE A 35 31.89 -10.13 16.24
N ALA A 36 30.56 -10.26 16.19
CA ALA A 36 29.91 -11.49 15.75
C ALA A 36 29.93 -11.69 14.23
N ASN A 37 30.16 -10.62 13.46
CA ASN A 37 30.08 -10.61 12.00
C ASN A 37 31.36 -9.99 11.39
N GLN A 38 32.52 -10.42 11.87
CA GLN A 38 33.81 -9.91 11.38
C GLN A 38 33.96 -10.10 9.87
N GLY A 39 34.38 -9.06 9.17
CA GLY A 39 34.60 -9.08 7.72
C GLY A 39 33.34 -8.95 6.86
N LEU A 40 32.15 -8.94 7.47
CA LEU A 40 30.89 -8.84 6.71
C LEU A 40 30.78 -7.51 5.97
N TYR A 41 31.25 -6.41 6.56
CA TYR A 41 31.16 -5.09 5.93
C TYR A 41 31.96 -5.06 4.63
N GLU A 42 33.20 -5.54 4.67
CA GLU A 42 34.08 -5.66 3.51
C GLU A 42 33.52 -6.64 2.48
N GLU A 43 33.04 -7.81 2.91
CA GLU A 43 32.43 -8.82 2.01
C GLU A 43 31.25 -8.25 1.22
N VAL A 44 30.37 -7.49 1.88
CA VAL A 44 29.21 -6.86 1.22
C VAL A 44 29.69 -5.83 0.19
N LEU A 45 30.67 -4.99 0.53
CA LEU A 45 31.20 -4.00 -0.41
C LEU A 45 31.85 -4.65 -1.64
N GLU A 46 32.65 -5.70 -1.45
CA GLU A 46 33.28 -6.44 -2.55
C GLU A 46 32.24 -7.14 -3.43
N LYS A 47 31.27 -7.82 -2.81
CA LYS A 47 30.24 -8.59 -3.52
C LYS A 47 29.36 -7.72 -4.41
N TYR A 48 29.01 -6.52 -3.94
CA TYR A 48 28.10 -5.61 -4.65
C TYR A 48 28.82 -4.46 -5.35
N GLN A 49 30.15 -4.53 -5.49
CA GLN A 49 30.93 -3.51 -6.17
C GLN A 49 30.45 -3.31 -7.61
N GLY A 50 30.14 -2.07 -7.97
CA GLY A 50 29.70 -1.69 -9.32
C GLY A 50 28.26 -2.09 -9.68
N GLN A 51 27.53 -2.78 -8.79
CA GLN A 51 26.11 -3.08 -8.99
C GLN A 51 25.25 -1.85 -8.71
N LYS A 52 24.14 -1.72 -9.42
CA LYS A 52 23.16 -0.64 -9.25
C LYS A 52 21.82 -1.19 -8.77
N SER A 53 21.20 -0.46 -7.86
CA SER A 53 19.83 -0.62 -7.39
C SER A 53 19.17 0.75 -7.24
N THR A 54 17.85 0.77 -7.09
CA THR A 54 17.09 2.00 -6.78
C THR A 54 17.70 2.72 -5.58
N SER A 55 18.04 2.00 -4.52
CA SER A 55 18.67 2.55 -3.33
C SER A 55 20.04 3.17 -3.61
N THR A 56 20.88 2.57 -4.46
CA THR A 56 22.17 3.20 -4.80
C THR A 56 22.00 4.51 -5.57
N GLU A 57 20.99 4.62 -6.43
CA GLU A 57 20.71 5.86 -7.17
C GLU A 57 20.16 6.96 -6.24
N GLU A 58 19.33 6.61 -5.27
CA GLU A 58 18.83 7.53 -4.25
C GLU A 58 19.96 8.01 -3.32
N ILE A 59 20.87 7.11 -2.92
CA ILE A 59 22.06 7.48 -2.15
C ILE A 59 22.87 8.54 -2.90
N GLU A 60 23.20 8.34 -4.18
CA GLU A 60 24.01 9.32 -4.94
C GLU A 60 23.39 10.72 -4.98
N LYS A 61 22.06 10.83 -5.05
CA LYS A 61 21.34 12.12 -5.01
C LYS A 61 21.51 12.83 -3.66
N ASP A 62 21.66 12.06 -2.59
CA ASP A 62 21.65 12.56 -1.21
C ASP A 62 23.04 12.88 -0.65
N LEU A 63 24.10 12.29 -1.21
CA LEU A 63 25.46 12.41 -0.68
C LEU A 63 25.90 13.88 -0.52
N ASN A 64 25.73 14.70 -1.56
CA ASN A 64 26.25 16.08 -1.56
C ASN A 64 25.43 17.06 -0.69
N ARG A 65 24.22 16.68 -0.28
CA ARG A 65 23.38 17.46 0.63
C ARG A 65 23.51 17.02 2.10
N SER A 66 24.43 16.12 2.41
CA SER A 66 24.58 15.54 3.74
C SER A 66 25.56 16.32 4.61
N LEU A 67 25.04 17.14 5.55
CA LEU A 67 25.85 18.02 6.42
C LEU A 67 26.89 18.85 5.63
N PRO A 68 26.48 19.62 4.60
CA PRO A 68 27.41 20.32 3.72
C PRO A 68 28.30 21.31 4.46
N GLU A 69 27.85 21.90 5.57
CA GLU A 69 28.66 22.84 6.34
C GLU A 69 29.86 22.19 7.05
N TYR A 70 29.89 20.85 7.19
CA TYR A 70 30.97 20.16 7.86
C TYR A 70 32.14 19.86 6.90
N ALA A 71 33.34 20.35 7.23
CA ALA A 71 34.51 20.29 6.37
C ALA A 71 34.88 18.87 5.87
N GLY A 72 34.56 17.82 6.63
CA GLY A 72 34.80 16.43 6.21
C GLY A 72 34.06 16.03 4.94
N TYR A 73 32.85 16.57 4.72
CA TYR A 73 31.99 16.26 3.57
C TYR A 73 32.22 17.18 2.37
N GLN A 74 33.18 18.11 2.47
CA GLN A 74 33.67 18.90 1.34
C GLN A 74 34.79 18.19 0.55
N SER A 75 35.17 16.98 0.99
CA SER A 75 36.17 16.15 0.33
C SER A 75 35.52 14.93 -0.33
N SER A 76 36.06 14.49 -1.47
CA SER A 76 35.60 13.27 -2.14
C SER A 76 35.71 12.06 -1.22
N GLU A 77 36.78 11.97 -0.42
CA GLU A 77 36.95 10.87 0.54
C GLU A 77 35.80 10.83 1.55
N GLY A 78 35.43 11.95 2.18
CA GLY A 78 34.32 11.97 3.15
C GLY A 78 32.99 11.52 2.53
N ILE A 79 32.71 11.95 1.31
CA ILE A 79 31.54 11.54 0.54
C ILE A 79 31.61 10.04 0.18
N ASP A 80 32.77 9.54 -0.21
CA ASP A 80 32.98 8.14 -0.56
C ASP A 80 32.81 7.22 0.66
N ARG A 81 33.27 7.65 1.84
CA ARG A 81 33.04 6.94 3.11
C ARG A 81 31.54 6.82 3.41
N LEU A 82 30.79 7.91 3.26
CA LEU A 82 29.33 7.91 3.46
C LEU A 82 28.63 6.98 2.47
N ARG A 83 29.01 7.03 1.19
CA ARG A 83 28.51 6.14 0.14
C ARG A 83 28.68 4.68 0.52
N ARG A 84 29.91 4.26 0.87
CA ARG A 84 30.20 2.87 1.21
C ARG A 84 29.34 2.36 2.36
N VAL A 85 29.19 3.13 3.45
CA VAL A 85 28.37 2.72 4.60
C VAL A 85 26.90 2.58 4.23
N LEU A 86 26.31 3.55 3.54
CA LEU A 86 24.90 3.51 3.14
C LEU A 86 24.63 2.39 2.12
N THR A 87 25.52 2.21 1.14
CA THR A 87 25.41 1.14 0.14
C THR A 87 25.51 -0.23 0.80
N ALA A 88 26.47 -0.44 1.71
CA ALA A 88 26.58 -1.71 2.43
C ALA A 88 25.32 -2.01 3.26
N TYR A 89 24.75 -1.00 3.91
CA TYR A 89 23.50 -1.14 4.65
C TYR A 89 22.34 -1.55 3.74
N ALA A 90 22.14 -0.83 2.63
CA ALA A 90 21.05 -1.10 1.68
C ALA A 90 21.12 -2.50 1.08
N TRP A 91 22.32 -3.01 0.78
CA TRP A 91 22.51 -4.37 0.27
C TRP A 91 22.34 -5.45 1.35
N LYS A 92 22.68 -5.14 2.61
CA LYS A 92 22.48 -6.06 3.72
C LYS A 92 20.98 -6.24 4.04
N ASN A 93 20.20 -5.17 3.92
CA ASN A 93 18.76 -5.14 4.19
C ASN A 93 17.96 -4.73 2.93
N PRO A 94 17.90 -5.56 1.87
CA PRO A 94 17.31 -5.18 0.59
C PRO A 94 15.80 -4.92 0.64
N GLU A 95 15.09 -5.43 1.65
CA GLU A 95 13.67 -5.13 1.86
C GLU A 95 13.43 -3.68 2.29
N LEU A 96 14.35 -3.11 3.08
CA LEU A 96 14.29 -1.71 3.50
C LEU A 96 15.04 -0.82 2.50
N GLY A 97 16.22 -1.27 2.07
CA GLY A 97 17.09 -0.55 1.14
C GLY A 97 17.65 0.73 1.77
N TYR A 98 17.34 1.86 1.14
CA TYR A 98 17.74 3.19 1.58
C TYR A 98 16.49 4.07 1.72
N CYS A 99 16.44 4.87 2.78
CA CYS A 99 15.43 5.88 2.99
C CYS A 99 16.10 7.24 3.19
N GLN A 100 15.48 8.28 2.65
CA GLN A 100 15.89 9.66 2.86
C GLN A 100 15.99 9.97 4.37
N ALA A 101 16.94 10.82 4.75
CA ALA A 101 17.42 11.11 6.11
C ALA A 101 18.42 10.11 6.71
N MET A 102 18.55 8.87 6.19
CA MET A 102 19.61 7.96 6.63
C MET A 102 21.01 8.53 6.36
N ASN A 103 21.18 9.27 5.27
CA ASN A 103 22.40 9.99 4.93
C ASN A 103 22.81 10.99 6.02
N ILE A 104 21.86 11.76 6.56
CA ILE A 104 22.12 12.76 7.60
C ILE A 104 22.59 12.09 8.89
N VAL A 105 21.89 11.03 9.32
CA VAL A 105 22.23 10.30 10.54
C VAL A 105 23.58 9.60 10.40
N THR A 106 23.80 8.90 9.28
CA THR A 106 25.06 8.20 9.01
C THR A 106 26.23 9.17 8.93
N SER A 107 26.00 10.36 8.36
CA SER A 107 27.01 11.41 8.30
C SER A 107 27.43 11.89 9.70
N ALA A 108 26.48 12.03 10.63
CA ALA A 108 26.82 12.39 12.00
C ALA A 108 27.59 11.29 12.74
N LEU A 109 27.29 10.01 12.46
CA LEU A 109 28.02 8.88 13.05
C LEU A 109 29.48 8.84 12.57
N LEU A 110 29.70 8.95 11.26
CA LEU A 110 31.00 8.87 10.61
C LEU A 110 32.02 9.93 11.07
N ILE A 111 31.54 11.02 11.68
CA ILE A 111 32.41 12.05 12.30
C ILE A 111 33.19 11.47 13.49
N TYR A 112 32.61 10.52 14.22
CA TYR A 112 33.16 9.99 15.47
C TYR A 112 33.57 8.52 15.40
N THR A 113 33.40 7.87 14.25
CA THR A 113 33.60 6.43 14.08
C THR A 113 34.34 6.08 12.78
N THR A 114 34.86 4.85 12.73
CA THR A 114 35.24 4.21 11.48
C THR A 114 33.99 3.83 10.66
N GLU A 115 34.18 3.41 9.40
CA GLU A 115 33.08 3.00 8.51
C GLU A 115 32.33 1.78 9.04
N GLU A 116 33.06 0.73 9.42
CA GLU A 116 32.47 -0.50 9.95
C GLU A 116 31.67 -0.22 11.23
N GLN A 117 32.20 0.61 12.13
CA GLN A 117 31.47 1.03 13.33
C GLN A 117 30.18 1.82 13.00
N ALA A 118 30.25 2.74 12.03
CA ALA A 118 29.07 3.49 11.58
C ALA A 118 28.00 2.57 10.97
N PHE A 119 28.42 1.57 10.17
CA PHE A 119 27.54 0.57 9.58
C PHE A 119 26.75 -0.23 10.62
N TRP A 120 27.40 -0.64 11.72
CA TRP A 120 26.73 -1.38 12.79
C TRP A 120 25.90 -0.49 13.72
N LEU A 121 26.34 0.75 13.98
CA LEU A 121 25.52 1.73 14.71
C LEU A 121 24.24 2.09 13.93
N LEU A 122 24.34 2.19 12.60
CA LEU A 122 23.19 2.41 11.72
C LEU A 122 22.21 1.24 11.80
N HIS A 123 22.69 -0.02 11.78
CA HIS A 123 21.85 -1.20 12.02
C HIS A 123 21.10 -1.11 13.35
N VAL A 124 21.79 -0.79 14.45
CA VAL A 124 21.12 -0.69 15.75
C VAL A 124 20.10 0.45 15.77
N LEU A 125 20.39 1.58 15.12
CA LEU A 125 19.45 2.70 15.02
C LEU A 125 18.19 2.32 14.24
N VAL A 126 18.36 1.81 13.03
CA VAL A 126 17.24 1.55 12.11
C VAL A 126 16.43 0.34 12.54
N ASP A 127 17.09 -0.77 12.89
CA ASP A 127 16.40 -2.04 13.12
C ASP A 127 15.89 -2.19 14.56
N SER A 128 16.52 -1.51 15.53
CA SER A 128 16.22 -1.71 16.96
C SER A 128 15.71 -0.45 17.66
N MET A 129 16.37 0.70 17.50
CA MET A 129 16.02 1.91 18.27
C MET A 129 14.86 2.69 17.66
N CYS A 130 14.79 2.80 16.33
CA CYS A 130 13.81 3.58 15.58
C CYS A 130 13.10 2.71 14.53
N PRO A 131 12.46 1.59 14.93
CA PRO A 131 11.86 0.67 13.98
C PRO A 131 10.76 1.36 13.16
N GLY A 132 10.83 1.20 11.84
CA GLY A 132 9.87 1.77 10.89
C GLY A 132 10.02 3.27 10.62
N TYR A 133 11.04 3.95 11.14
CA TYR A 133 11.32 5.36 10.76
C TYR A 133 11.79 5.46 9.32
N TYR A 134 12.66 4.54 8.90
CA TYR A 134 13.32 4.54 7.60
C TYR A 134 12.71 3.51 6.64
N SER A 135 11.44 3.13 6.84
CA SER A 135 10.71 2.34 5.85
C SER A 135 10.18 3.25 4.74
N THR A 136 9.81 2.68 3.59
CA THR A 136 9.15 3.43 2.49
C THR A 136 7.90 4.20 2.93
N SER A 137 7.18 3.66 3.92
CA SER A 137 6.01 4.30 4.52
C SER A 137 6.31 5.27 5.66
N MET A 138 7.55 5.29 6.16
CA MET A 138 7.97 6.01 7.37
C MET A 138 7.03 5.81 8.58
N TYR A 139 6.39 4.64 8.65
CA TYR A 139 5.30 4.34 9.58
C TYR A 139 5.66 4.67 11.03
N GLY A 140 6.85 4.27 11.47
CA GLY A 140 7.33 4.48 12.83
C GLY A 140 7.48 5.97 13.16
N ALA A 141 7.95 6.77 12.21
CA ALA A 141 8.12 8.21 12.39
C ALA A 141 6.77 8.93 12.44
N LEU A 142 5.84 8.60 11.54
CA LEU A 142 4.48 9.13 11.55
C LEU A 142 3.71 8.73 12.83
N LEU A 143 3.90 7.50 13.30
CA LEU A 143 3.31 7.06 14.56
C LEU A 143 3.87 7.85 15.75
N ASP A 144 5.18 8.04 15.79
CA ASP A 144 5.82 8.78 16.87
C ASP A 144 5.51 10.28 16.83
N GLN A 145 5.25 10.85 15.65
CA GLN A 145 4.69 12.20 15.50
C GLN A 145 3.34 12.34 16.20
N ILE A 146 2.39 11.42 15.94
CA ILE A 146 1.07 11.43 16.62
C ILE A 146 1.22 11.21 18.13
N VAL A 147 2.10 10.29 18.53
CA VAL A 147 2.39 10.05 19.95
C VAL A 147 2.92 11.33 20.59
N PHE A 148 3.78 12.07 19.90
CA PHE A 148 4.33 13.34 20.38
C PHE A 148 3.24 14.40 20.57
N GLU A 149 2.32 14.56 19.62
CA GLU A 149 1.16 15.44 19.77
C GLU A 149 0.31 15.08 20.99
N LYS A 150 0.04 13.78 21.20
CA LYS A 150 -0.69 13.29 22.39
C LYS A 150 0.06 13.58 23.69
N LEU A 151 1.39 13.54 23.66
CA LEU A 151 2.22 13.94 24.81
C LEU A 151 2.14 15.45 25.05
N VAL A 152 2.13 16.28 24.01
CA VAL A 152 1.95 17.74 24.12
C VAL A 152 0.57 18.07 24.69
N GLU A 153 -0.48 17.45 24.17
CA GLU A 153 -1.85 17.58 24.68
C GLU A 153 -1.93 17.28 26.19
N LYS A 154 -1.26 16.22 26.64
CA LYS A 154 -1.27 15.79 28.04
C LYS A 154 -0.38 16.64 28.95
N THR A 155 0.76 17.10 28.47
CA THR A 155 1.78 17.78 29.30
C THR A 155 1.71 19.30 29.24
N MET A 156 1.19 19.86 28.15
CA MET A 156 1.11 21.30 27.88
C MET A 156 -0.26 21.66 27.25
N PRO A 157 -1.39 21.40 27.95
CA PRO A 157 -2.73 21.52 27.37
C PRO A 157 -3.09 22.94 26.90
N VAL A 158 -2.56 23.97 27.57
CA VAL A 158 -2.75 25.37 27.18
C VAL A 158 -2.13 25.66 25.82
N LEU A 159 -0.91 25.16 25.59
CA LEU A 159 -0.21 25.33 24.31
C LEU A 159 -0.90 24.51 23.21
N TRP A 160 -1.33 23.29 23.51
CA TRP A 160 -2.08 22.45 22.58
C TRP A 160 -3.41 23.09 22.15
N SER A 161 -4.17 23.63 23.11
CA SER A 161 -5.44 24.33 22.82
C SER A 161 -5.22 25.58 21.97
N HIS A 162 -4.09 26.27 22.17
CA HIS A 162 -3.70 27.39 21.32
C HIS A 162 -3.39 26.93 19.89
N PHE A 163 -2.59 25.87 19.72
CA PHE A 163 -2.29 25.32 18.39
C PHE A 163 -3.56 24.92 17.64
N LYS A 164 -4.48 24.20 18.29
CA LYS A 164 -5.76 23.84 17.66
C LYS A 164 -6.66 25.03 17.35
N LYS A 165 -6.59 26.12 18.11
CA LYS A 165 -7.36 27.35 17.83
C LYS A 165 -6.74 28.20 16.71
N ALA A 166 -5.41 28.21 16.63
CA ALA A 166 -4.65 28.94 15.63
C ALA A 166 -4.41 28.12 14.35
N GLU A 167 -5.01 26.92 14.25
CA GLU A 167 -4.83 25.99 13.13
C GLU A 167 -3.33 25.69 12.86
N VAL A 168 -2.53 25.63 13.94
CA VAL A 168 -1.11 25.28 13.86
C VAL A 168 -0.95 23.76 13.93
N GLU A 169 -0.35 23.20 12.90
CA GLU A 169 -0.05 21.78 12.76
C GLU A 169 1.36 21.46 13.29
N LEU A 170 1.42 20.94 14.51
CA LEU A 170 2.69 20.57 15.16
C LEU A 170 3.48 19.51 14.36
N SER A 171 2.76 18.65 13.67
CA SER A 171 3.23 17.63 12.74
C SER A 171 4.30 18.14 11.76
N ILE A 172 4.09 19.31 11.15
CA ILE A 172 4.94 19.91 10.12
C ILE A 172 6.37 20.12 10.64
N ALA A 173 6.52 20.57 11.88
CA ALA A 173 7.85 20.79 12.46
C ALA A 173 8.47 19.52 13.05
N CYS A 174 7.67 18.63 13.64
CA CYS A 174 8.22 17.54 14.44
C CYS A 174 8.59 16.29 13.62
N LEU A 175 7.98 16.04 12.46
CA LEU A 175 8.37 14.91 11.61
C LEU A 175 9.86 14.96 11.20
N PRO A 176 10.42 16.10 10.73
CA PRO A 176 11.86 16.25 10.49
C PRO A 176 12.73 15.99 11.73
N TRP A 177 12.25 16.31 12.94
CA TRP A 177 13.00 16.08 14.18
C TRP A 177 13.20 14.59 14.44
N PHE A 178 12.15 13.79 14.24
CA PHE A 178 12.20 12.34 14.42
C PHE A 178 13.02 11.66 13.33
N LEU A 179 12.81 12.01 12.05
CA LEU A 179 13.51 11.38 10.92
C LEU A 179 15.01 11.66 10.91
N SER A 180 15.44 12.87 11.28
CA SER A 180 16.86 13.24 11.32
C SER A 180 17.49 13.13 12.71
N LEU A 181 16.76 12.63 13.71
CA LEU A 181 17.20 12.61 15.12
C LEU A 181 17.69 13.99 15.61
N TYR A 182 17.01 15.06 15.16
CA TYR A 182 17.34 16.48 15.37
C TYR A 182 18.64 16.99 14.70
N ILE A 183 19.38 16.16 13.98
CA ILE A 183 20.67 16.53 13.39
C ILE A 183 20.53 17.67 12.38
N ASN A 184 19.47 17.67 11.58
CA ASN A 184 19.23 18.73 10.60
C ASN A 184 18.50 19.96 11.19
N SER A 185 18.03 19.88 12.43
CA SER A 185 17.16 20.90 13.02
C SER A 185 17.91 21.84 13.96
N MET A 186 19.06 21.44 14.50
CA MET A 186 19.85 22.24 15.45
C MET A 186 21.35 22.11 15.20
N PRO A 187 22.19 23.00 15.75
CA PRO A 187 23.63 22.92 15.55
C PRO A 187 24.19 21.57 16.00
N LEU A 188 25.11 21.03 15.20
CA LEU A 188 25.62 19.66 15.34
C LEU A 188 26.15 19.36 16.75
N GLU A 189 26.77 20.34 17.42
CA GLU A 189 27.29 20.19 18.79
C GLU A 189 26.21 19.81 19.83
N PHE A 190 24.95 20.17 19.59
CA PHE A 190 23.81 19.79 20.44
C PHE A 190 23.15 18.50 19.95
N ALA A 191 23.02 18.32 18.63
CA ALA A 191 22.44 17.10 18.07
C ALA A 191 23.23 15.84 18.48
N VAL A 192 24.58 15.90 18.47
CA VAL A 192 25.42 14.76 18.90
C VAL A 192 25.24 14.42 20.38
N ARG A 193 24.82 15.39 21.22
CA ARG A 193 24.49 15.16 22.63
C ARG A 193 23.18 14.41 22.79
N ILE A 194 22.25 14.59 21.87
CA ILE A 194 21.02 13.79 21.80
C ILE A 194 21.39 12.35 21.44
N LEU A 195 22.29 12.14 20.46
CA LEU A 195 22.79 10.80 20.11
C LEU A 195 23.49 10.11 21.28
N ASP A 196 24.33 10.84 22.04
CA ASP A 196 24.99 10.33 23.26
C ASP A 196 23.98 9.69 24.23
N ILE A 197 22.83 10.36 24.43
CA ILE A 197 21.78 9.88 25.35
C ILE A 197 20.92 8.81 24.67
N LEU A 198 20.60 8.96 23.38
CA LEU A 198 19.81 8.02 22.59
C LEU A 198 20.43 6.62 22.64
N PHE A 199 21.74 6.50 22.39
CA PHE A 199 22.41 5.21 22.40
C PHE A 199 22.49 4.55 23.78
N MET A 200 22.30 5.30 24.85
CA MET A 200 22.31 4.79 26.23
C MET A 200 20.90 4.48 26.75
N GLU A 201 19.96 5.38 26.46
CA GLU A 201 18.63 5.41 27.08
C GLU A 201 17.51 4.98 26.15
N GLY A 202 17.74 4.98 24.84
CA GLY A 202 16.77 4.62 23.81
C GLY A 202 15.90 5.80 23.32
N PRO A 203 14.97 5.53 22.39
CA PRO A 203 14.27 6.54 21.59
C PRO A 203 13.36 7.48 22.37
N ARG A 204 13.01 7.16 23.63
CA ARG A 204 12.20 8.05 24.48
C ARG A 204 12.78 9.46 24.61
N ILE A 205 14.10 9.59 24.49
CA ILE A 205 14.79 10.87 24.60
C ILE A 205 14.32 11.86 23.52
N LEU A 206 13.97 11.37 22.32
CA LEU A 206 13.52 12.21 21.21
C LEU A 206 12.24 12.96 21.57
N PHE A 207 11.31 12.29 22.27
CA PHE A 207 10.09 12.91 22.78
C PHE A 207 10.38 13.90 23.90
N GLN A 208 11.23 13.52 24.86
CA GLN A 208 11.55 14.37 26.02
C GLN A 208 12.23 15.67 25.58
N ILE A 209 13.11 15.60 24.58
CA ILE A 209 13.74 16.77 23.99
C ILE A 209 12.71 17.63 23.25
N GLY A 210 11.84 17.05 22.43
CA GLY A 210 10.79 17.80 21.74
C GLY A 210 9.87 18.55 22.72
N LEU A 211 9.45 17.90 23.80
CA LEU A 211 8.62 18.52 24.83
C LEU A 211 9.36 19.64 25.56
N ALA A 212 10.65 19.43 25.87
CA ALA A 212 11.51 20.43 26.48
C ALA A 212 11.64 21.68 25.60
N ILE A 213 11.82 21.48 24.29
CA ILE A 213 11.92 22.56 23.31
C ILE A 213 10.64 23.40 23.28
N LEU A 214 9.48 22.75 23.15
CA LEU A 214 8.18 23.45 23.14
C LEU A 214 7.93 24.19 24.45
N LYS A 215 8.28 23.57 25.59
CA LYS A 215 8.11 24.19 26.90
C LYS A 215 8.95 25.44 27.07
N MET A 216 10.22 25.40 26.63
CA MET A 216 11.14 26.53 26.73
C MET A 216 10.66 27.76 25.95
N TYR A 217 9.96 27.55 24.83
CA TYR A 217 9.44 28.62 23.97
C TYR A 217 7.93 28.82 24.10
N GLY A 218 7.29 28.18 25.09
CA GLY A 218 5.84 28.16 25.23
C GLY A 218 5.21 29.55 25.20
N GLU A 219 5.81 30.56 25.84
CA GLU A 219 5.30 31.93 25.82
C GLU A 219 5.33 32.55 24.41
N ALA A 220 6.42 32.37 23.66
CA ALA A 220 6.51 32.84 22.28
C ALA A 220 5.54 32.09 21.36
N LEU A 221 5.42 30.78 21.55
CA LEU A 221 4.54 29.91 20.76
C LEU A 221 3.05 30.22 20.97
N LEU A 222 2.65 30.73 22.15
CA LEU A 222 1.29 31.23 22.41
C LEU A 222 0.95 32.50 21.59
N HIS A 223 1.93 33.11 20.94
CA HIS A 223 1.72 34.22 20.01
C HIS A 223 1.73 33.80 18.53
N ALA A 224 2.05 32.54 18.23
CA ALA A 224 1.97 32.02 16.87
C ALA A 224 0.50 32.04 16.39
N ARG A 225 0.26 32.52 15.18
CA ARG A 225 -1.09 32.67 14.60
C ARG A 225 -1.39 31.72 13.46
N ASP A 226 -0.35 31.10 12.92
CA ASP A 226 -0.36 30.18 11.79
C ASP A 226 0.94 29.34 11.82
N ASP A 227 1.04 28.37 10.92
CA ASP A 227 2.20 27.48 10.79
C ASP A 227 3.49 28.23 10.46
N GLY A 228 3.41 29.30 9.66
CA GLY A 228 4.57 30.12 9.28
C GLY A 228 5.22 30.78 10.50
N ALA A 229 4.41 31.46 11.32
CA ALA A 229 4.86 32.09 12.55
C ALA A 229 5.41 31.06 13.54
N PHE A 230 4.78 29.88 13.64
CA PHE A 230 5.28 28.78 14.45
C PHE A 230 6.67 28.32 13.99
N LEU A 231 6.84 28.03 12.69
CA LEU A 231 8.11 27.60 12.11
C LEU A 231 9.21 28.66 12.26
N ASP A 232 8.88 29.95 12.11
CA ASP A 232 9.84 31.05 12.28
C ASP A 232 10.32 31.18 13.73
N ILE A 233 9.41 31.05 14.72
CA ILE A 233 9.78 31.01 16.14
C ILE A 233 10.71 29.83 16.41
N MET A 234 10.40 28.65 15.85
CA MET A 234 11.20 27.44 16.01
C MET A 234 12.58 27.55 15.34
N LYS A 235 12.67 28.10 14.12
CA LYS A 235 13.95 28.38 13.44
C LYS A 235 14.80 29.34 14.25
N GLY A 236 14.21 30.44 14.73
CA GLY A 236 14.87 31.41 15.60
C GLY A 236 15.38 30.78 16.89
N PHE A 237 14.62 29.84 17.48
CA PHE A 237 15.09 29.06 18.61
C PHE A 237 16.36 28.29 18.27
N PHE A 238 16.31 27.40 17.28
CA PHE A 238 17.43 26.52 16.95
C PHE A 238 18.70 27.28 16.57
N GLN A 239 18.58 28.41 15.86
CA GLN A 239 19.71 29.30 15.57
C GLN A 239 20.29 29.97 16.82
N SER A 240 19.47 30.26 17.82
CA SER A 240 19.91 30.87 19.08
C SER A 240 20.56 29.89 20.06
N ILE A 241 20.35 28.57 19.89
CA ILE A 241 20.98 27.52 20.70
C ILE A 241 22.45 27.43 20.30
N GLY A 242 23.29 28.30 20.86
CA GLY A 242 24.75 28.28 20.61
C GLY A 242 25.40 29.66 20.59
N VAL A 243 24.65 30.71 20.27
CA VAL A 243 25.16 32.09 20.22
C VAL A 243 25.33 32.63 21.64
N SER A 244 26.59 32.67 22.08
CA SER A 244 26.99 33.06 23.42
C SER A 244 26.99 34.58 23.56
N ASN A 245 25.90 35.18 24.04
CA ASN A 245 25.99 36.47 24.74
C ASN A 245 26.13 36.19 26.24
N ASN A 246 27.18 36.74 26.85
CA ASN A 246 27.63 36.55 28.24
C ASN A 246 26.60 36.92 29.34
N GLN A 247 25.32 37.11 29.00
CA GLN A 247 24.20 37.28 29.93
C GLN A 247 23.18 36.11 29.92
N ASN A 248 23.33 35.09 29.04
CA ASN A 248 22.38 33.98 28.90
C ASN A 248 23.01 32.60 29.18
N SER A 249 23.79 32.47 30.27
CA SER A 249 24.27 31.17 30.76
C SER A 249 23.15 30.18 31.13
N ASP A 250 21.91 30.66 31.26
CA ASP A 250 20.75 29.86 31.65
C ASP A 250 20.18 28.98 30.52
N LYS A 251 20.31 29.38 29.24
CA LYS A 251 19.75 28.60 28.10
C LYS A 251 20.50 27.29 27.83
N ARG A 252 21.84 27.27 27.91
CA ARG A 252 22.66 26.03 27.82
C ARG A 252 22.46 25.11 29.04
N ARG A 253 22.12 25.68 30.19
CA ARG A 253 21.78 24.93 31.42
C ARG A 253 20.37 24.33 31.35
N SER A 254 19.48 24.95 30.58
CA SER A 254 18.07 24.54 30.40
C SER A 254 17.94 23.16 29.76
N LEU A 255 18.54 22.86 28.60
CA LEU A 255 18.38 21.53 27.96
C LEU A 255 18.81 20.36 28.89
N LYS A 256 19.86 20.56 29.71
CA LYS A 256 20.32 19.57 30.71
C LYS A 256 19.35 19.40 31.88
N THR A 257 18.56 20.43 32.19
CA THR A 257 17.67 20.47 33.37
C THR A 257 16.22 20.11 32.97
N THR A 258 15.75 20.53 31.80
CA THR A 258 14.39 20.29 31.29
C THR A 258 14.13 18.82 30.95
N HIS A 259 15.15 18.05 30.56
CA HIS A 259 15.00 16.59 30.44
C HIS A 259 14.53 15.91 31.74
N LYS A 260 14.90 16.44 32.93
CA LYS A 260 14.43 15.89 34.20
C LYS A 260 12.95 16.16 34.43
N GLU A 261 12.42 17.27 33.91
CA GLU A 261 11.01 17.65 34.08
C GLU A 261 10.10 16.69 33.31
N PHE A 262 10.54 16.24 32.12
CA PHE A 262 9.83 15.25 31.31
C PHE A 262 10.27 13.81 31.59
N SER A 263 10.93 13.53 32.73
CA SER A 263 11.23 12.14 33.13
C SER A 263 9.98 11.30 33.41
N LEU A 264 8.82 11.95 33.56
CA LEU A 264 7.51 11.32 33.67
C LEU A 264 7.07 10.62 32.37
N VAL A 265 7.66 10.99 31.22
CA VAL A 265 7.43 10.28 29.96
C VAL A 265 8.26 8.98 29.97
N THR A 266 7.59 7.86 30.26
CA THR A 266 8.23 6.54 30.32
C THR A 266 8.10 5.78 29.00
N ASN A 267 8.92 4.73 28.84
CA ASN A 267 8.82 3.86 27.66
C ASN A 267 7.46 3.17 27.58
N GLU A 268 6.87 2.80 28.73
CA GLU A 268 5.56 2.16 28.81
C GLU A 268 4.46 3.11 28.32
N MET A 269 4.54 4.40 28.68
CA MET A 269 3.57 5.40 28.22
C MET A 269 3.65 5.62 26.71
N ILE A 270 4.87 5.69 26.15
CA ILE A 270 5.07 5.78 24.69
C ILE A 270 4.52 4.51 24.00
N ALA A 271 4.83 3.32 24.51
CA ALA A 271 4.36 2.06 23.95
C ALA A 271 2.83 1.95 23.95
N GLU A 272 2.17 2.40 25.03
CA GLU A 272 0.72 2.41 25.12
C GLU A 272 0.10 3.42 24.14
N LEU A 273 0.67 4.63 24.02
CA LEU A 273 0.21 5.61 23.04
C LEU A 273 0.40 5.12 21.60
N ARG A 274 1.51 4.43 21.29
CA ARG A 274 1.72 3.77 20.01
C ARG A 274 0.61 2.75 19.74
N ARG A 275 0.34 1.86 20.69
CA ARG A 275 -0.71 0.83 20.59
C ARG A 275 -2.11 1.43 20.34
N GLN A 276 -2.41 2.57 20.95
CA GLN A 276 -3.69 3.26 20.77
C GLN A 276 -3.82 3.93 19.39
N ASN A 277 -2.72 4.44 18.84
CA ASN A 277 -2.75 5.24 17.60
C ASN A 277 -2.27 4.49 16.35
N GLN A 278 -1.74 3.26 16.51
CA GLN A 278 -1.18 2.45 15.41
C GLN A 278 -2.15 2.24 14.23
N LEU A 279 -3.45 2.11 14.51
CA LEU A 279 -4.48 1.90 13.49
C LEU A 279 -4.80 3.18 12.71
N LYS A 280 -4.68 4.35 13.35
CA LYS A 280 -4.92 5.65 12.69
C LYS A 280 -3.87 5.90 11.60
N VAL A 281 -2.60 5.65 11.92
CA VAL A 281 -1.48 5.80 10.99
C VAL A 281 -1.60 4.83 9.80
N GLY A 282 -1.98 3.58 10.08
CA GLY A 282 -2.18 2.58 9.02
C GLY A 282 -3.21 3.02 7.97
N ALA A 283 -4.34 3.59 8.41
CA ALA A 283 -5.36 4.12 7.50
C ALA A 283 -4.86 5.34 6.69
N GLY A 284 -4.06 6.23 7.31
CA GLY A 284 -3.47 7.38 6.63
C GLY A 284 -2.47 6.99 5.54
N ILE A 285 -1.58 6.03 5.82
CA ILE A 285 -0.61 5.51 4.84
C ILE A 285 -1.30 4.78 3.71
N GLU A 286 -2.35 4.01 3.99
CA GLU A 286 -3.14 3.36 2.95
C GLU A 286 -3.81 4.39 2.03
N SER A 287 -4.39 5.45 2.59
CA SER A 287 -4.93 6.59 1.83
C SER A 287 -3.86 7.24 0.96
N PHE A 288 -2.66 7.51 1.52
CA PHE A 288 -1.55 8.11 0.77
C PHE A 288 -1.03 7.22 -0.36
N THR A 289 -0.81 5.93 -0.08
CA THR A 289 -0.34 4.95 -1.07
C THR A 289 -1.35 4.84 -2.23
N LYS A 290 -2.63 4.78 -1.89
CA LYS A 290 -3.74 4.78 -2.85
C LYS A 290 -3.75 6.06 -3.69
N ARG A 291 -3.68 7.24 -3.09
CA ARG A 291 -3.66 8.52 -3.83
C ARG A 291 -2.43 8.63 -4.74
N THR A 292 -1.27 8.19 -4.27
CA THR A 292 -0.03 8.17 -5.05
C THR A 292 -0.16 7.22 -6.24
N ALA A 293 -0.63 5.99 -6.03
CA ALA A 293 -0.88 5.05 -7.11
C ALA A 293 -1.87 5.61 -8.14
N ILE A 294 -2.94 6.26 -7.69
CA ILE A 294 -3.93 6.91 -8.58
C ILE A 294 -3.31 8.10 -9.33
N ARG A 295 -2.47 8.91 -8.68
CA ARG A 295 -1.78 10.07 -9.30
C ARG A 295 -0.75 9.63 -10.34
N HIS A 296 -0.11 8.48 -10.13
CA HIS A 296 0.90 7.91 -11.02
C HIS A 296 0.31 7.05 -12.14
N LEU A 297 -1.03 6.89 -12.20
CA LEU A 297 -1.67 6.30 -13.37
C LEU A 297 -1.37 7.16 -14.60
N LYS A 298 -0.90 6.52 -15.67
CA LYS A 298 -0.64 7.20 -16.95
C LYS A 298 -1.92 7.69 -17.59
N GLU A 299 -2.99 6.93 -17.40
CA GLU A 299 -4.30 7.17 -18.00
C GLU A 299 -5.40 6.70 -17.06
N THR A 300 -6.38 7.56 -16.79
CA THR A 300 -7.57 7.25 -15.97
C THR A 300 -8.68 6.57 -16.75
N ALA A 301 -8.52 6.51 -18.09
CA ALA A 301 -9.45 5.88 -19.02
C ALA A 301 -10.91 6.28 -18.74
N GLY A 302 -11.16 7.59 -18.56
CA GLY A 302 -12.50 8.15 -18.36
C GLY A 302 -13.18 7.87 -17.00
N PHE A 303 -12.57 7.11 -16.07
CA PHE A 303 -13.11 6.92 -14.72
C PHE A 303 -12.92 8.16 -13.83
N THR A 304 -13.87 8.36 -12.90
CA THR A 304 -13.70 9.35 -11.83
C THR A 304 -12.62 8.89 -10.83
N LYS A 305 -12.06 9.82 -10.05
CA LYS A 305 -11.07 9.46 -9.01
C LYS A 305 -11.67 8.51 -7.98
N GLU A 306 -12.95 8.67 -7.69
CA GLU A 306 -13.72 7.82 -6.79
C GLU A 306 -13.82 6.39 -7.31
N ASP A 307 -14.15 6.22 -8.60
CA ASP A 307 -14.28 4.90 -9.24
C ASP A 307 -12.93 4.18 -9.28
N ILE A 308 -11.86 4.88 -9.67
CA ILE A 308 -10.49 4.34 -9.62
C ILE A 308 -10.13 3.94 -8.20
N GLY A 309 -10.53 4.74 -7.21
CA GLY A 309 -10.34 4.41 -5.81
C GLY A 309 -11.05 3.11 -5.40
N ILE A 310 -12.23 2.81 -5.95
CA ILE A 310 -12.92 1.54 -5.69
C ILE A 310 -12.21 0.39 -6.39
N ILE A 311 -11.81 0.57 -7.65
CA ILE A 311 -11.04 -0.42 -8.41
C ILE A 311 -9.74 -0.75 -7.68
N TYR A 312 -9.04 0.26 -7.15
CA TYR A 312 -7.84 0.09 -6.32
C TYR A 312 -8.11 -0.81 -5.11
N ASP A 313 -9.13 -0.50 -4.32
CA ASP A 313 -9.48 -1.27 -3.10
C ASP A 313 -9.78 -2.74 -3.45
N LYS A 314 -10.46 -2.98 -4.57
CA LYS A 314 -10.83 -4.32 -5.04
C LYS A 314 -9.62 -5.07 -5.62
N TYR A 315 -8.75 -4.39 -6.37
CA TYR A 315 -7.55 -4.96 -6.97
C TYR A 315 -6.55 -5.42 -5.91
N PHE A 316 -6.14 -4.51 -5.03
CA PHE A 316 -5.18 -4.84 -3.97
C PHE A 316 -5.79 -5.73 -2.89
N GLY A 317 -7.09 -5.63 -2.64
CA GLY A 317 -7.81 -6.58 -1.80
C GLY A 317 -7.74 -8.01 -2.34
N ALA A 318 -7.93 -8.21 -3.65
CA ALA A 318 -7.86 -9.54 -4.27
C ALA A 318 -6.45 -10.14 -4.25
N LEU A 319 -5.42 -9.32 -4.51
CA LEU A 319 -4.01 -9.74 -4.39
C LEU A 319 -3.67 -10.23 -2.97
N TYR A 320 -4.14 -9.50 -1.95
CA TYR A 320 -3.90 -9.85 -0.55
C TYR A 320 -4.51 -11.20 -0.15
N TYR A 321 -5.72 -11.52 -0.60
CA TYR A 321 -6.32 -12.83 -0.29
C TYR A 321 -5.63 -13.97 -1.05
N ALA A 322 -5.18 -13.72 -2.29
CA ALA A 322 -4.47 -14.71 -3.09
C ALA A 322 -3.08 -15.05 -2.49
N SER A 323 -2.34 -14.07 -1.97
CA SER A 323 -1.03 -14.30 -1.33
C SER A 323 -1.15 -15.11 -0.03
N ARG A 324 -2.22 -14.90 0.75
CA ARG A 324 -2.47 -15.67 1.98
C ARG A 324 -2.79 -17.14 1.73
N GLU A 325 -3.44 -17.47 0.63
CA GLU A 325 -3.79 -18.85 0.29
C GLU A 325 -2.59 -19.65 -0.23
N THR A 326 -1.67 -18.96 -0.93
CA THR A 326 -0.47 -19.56 -1.54
C THR A 326 0.74 -19.57 -0.60
N GLY A 327 0.82 -18.64 0.37
CA GLY A 327 1.95 -18.51 1.29
C GLY A 327 3.20 -17.90 0.65
N ASP A 328 3.10 -17.45 -0.60
CA ASP A 328 4.18 -16.82 -1.37
C ASP A 328 4.24 -15.30 -1.14
N LYS A 329 5.33 -14.66 -1.59
CA LYS A 329 5.49 -13.20 -1.54
C LYS A 329 4.33 -12.51 -2.29
N PRO A 330 3.84 -11.36 -1.82
CA PRO A 330 2.79 -10.62 -2.52
C PRO A 330 3.26 -10.19 -3.90
N ASP A 331 2.65 -10.75 -4.94
CA ASP A 331 2.82 -10.26 -6.30
C ASP A 331 2.09 -8.93 -6.47
N LEU A 332 2.78 -7.93 -7.04
CA LEU A 332 2.20 -6.63 -7.40
C LEU A 332 1.25 -6.71 -8.61
N LYS A 333 1.24 -7.86 -9.29
CA LYS A 333 0.47 -8.10 -10.50
C LYS A 333 -0.50 -9.26 -10.30
N MET A 334 -1.66 -9.15 -10.92
CA MET A 334 -2.78 -10.04 -10.73
C MET A 334 -2.74 -11.23 -11.70
N ASN A 335 -2.81 -12.43 -11.12
CA ASN A 335 -2.98 -13.68 -11.86
C ASN A 335 -4.48 -13.97 -12.14
N LYS A 336 -4.76 -15.06 -12.86
CA LYS A 336 -6.13 -15.46 -13.23
C LYS A 336 -7.05 -15.67 -12.02
N GLU A 337 -6.55 -16.30 -10.96
CA GLU A 337 -7.34 -16.65 -9.76
C GLU A 337 -7.71 -15.40 -8.96
N ALA A 338 -6.73 -14.52 -8.72
CA ALA A 338 -6.95 -13.23 -8.09
C ALA A 338 -7.90 -12.34 -8.91
N PHE A 339 -7.81 -12.38 -10.25
CA PHE A 339 -8.73 -11.67 -11.15
C PHE A 339 -10.18 -12.17 -11.00
N GLN A 340 -10.38 -13.49 -10.96
CA GLN A 340 -11.71 -14.07 -10.73
C GLN A 340 -12.27 -13.68 -9.37
N ASN A 341 -11.45 -13.69 -8.31
CA ASN A 341 -11.86 -13.26 -6.97
C ASN A 341 -12.22 -11.77 -6.93
N MET A 342 -11.48 -10.92 -7.65
CA MET A 342 -11.81 -9.51 -7.80
C MET A 342 -13.18 -9.33 -8.46
N LEU A 343 -13.42 -9.97 -9.61
CA LEU A 343 -14.71 -9.88 -10.30
C LEU A 343 -15.87 -10.43 -9.45
N ALA A 344 -15.66 -11.52 -8.70
CA ALA A 344 -16.65 -12.08 -7.77
C ALA A 344 -17.02 -11.10 -6.64
N SER A 345 -16.10 -10.21 -6.27
CA SER A 345 -16.33 -9.19 -5.26
C SER A 345 -17.07 -7.94 -5.78
N MET A 346 -17.21 -7.82 -7.11
CA MET A 346 -17.83 -6.67 -7.79
C MET A 346 -19.11 -7.05 -8.54
N THR A 347 -19.29 -8.31 -8.91
CA THR A 347 -20.40 -8.77 -9.75
C THR A 347 -21.16 -9.92 -9.10
N PRO A 348 -22.46 -10.09 -9.39
CA PRO A 348 -23.23 -11.23 -8.93
C PRO A 348 -22.86 -12.53 -9.65
N TRP A 349 -22.51 -12.45 -10.95
CA TRP A 349 -22.31 -13.61 -11.82
C TRP A 349 -20.96 -14.29 -11.66
N ALA A 350 -19.90 -13.57 -11.24
CA ALA A 350 -18.58 -14.18 -11.01
C ALA A 350 -18.48 -14.94 -9.67
N LYS A 351 -19.54 -14.96 -8.84
CA LYS A 351 -19.57 -15.66 -7.55
C LYS A 351 -19.78 -17.15 -7.73
N VAL A 352 -18.71 -17.92 -7.77
CA VAL A 352 -18.79 -19.39 -7.82
C VAL A 352 -19.22 -19.93 -6.44
N LYS A 353 -20.47 -20.42 -6.31
CA LYS A 353 -20.93 -21.13 -5.11
C LYS A 353 -20.38 -22.56 -5.11
N SER A 354 -19.47 -22.88 -4.20
CA SER A 354 -18.65 -24.10 -4.27
C SER A 354 -19.21 -25.38 -3.61
N LYS A 355 -20.49 -25.43 -3.23
CA LYS A 355 -21.00 -26.54 -2.38
C LYS A 355 -22.04 -27.46 -3.04
N ASP A 356 -22.52 -27.15 -4.23
CA ASP A 356 -23.55 -27.94 -4.90
C ASP A 356 -22.96 -28.65 -6.12
N GLU A 357 -23.03 -29.98 -6.14
CA GLU A 357 -22.50 -30.84 -7.22
C GLU A 357 -23.55 -31.14 -8.31
N SER A 358 -24.64 -30.39 -8.36
CA SER A 358 -25.64 -30.51 -9.42
C SER A 358 -25.05 -30.25 -10.81
N ALA A 359 -25.60 -30.91 -11.84
CA ALA A 359 -25.15 -30.74 -13.22
C ALA A 359 -25.21 -29.27 -13.69
N ASP A 360 -26.20 -28.52 -13.22
CA ASP A 360 -26.35 -27.08 -13.52
C ASP A 360 -25.26 -26.25 -12.82
N SER A 361 -24.91 -26.57 -11.58
CA SER A 361 -23.81 -25.91 -10.85
C SER A 361 -22.46 -26.11 -11.54
N ILE A 362 -22.17 -27.34 -11.98
CA ILE A 362 -20.96 -27.66 -12.75
C ILE A 362 -20.92 -26.89 -14.06
N THR A 363 -22.04 -26.87 -14.79
CA THR A 363 -22.17 -26.16 -16.08
C THR A 363 -21.98 -24.66 -15.88
N ALA A 364 -22.65 -24.06 -14.89
CA ALA A 364 -22.51 -22.65 -14.55
C ALA A 364 -21.06 -22.28 -14.16
N LYS A 365 -20.38 -23.14 -13.39
CA LYS A 365 -18.97 -22.93 -13.01
C LYS A 365 -18.04 -22.97 -14.22
N ASP A 366 -18.24 -23.91 -15.13
CA ASP A 366 -17.46 -24.02 -16.37
C ASP A 366 -17.65 -22.78 -17.26
N LEU A 367 -18.90 -22.35 -17.48
CA LEU A 367 -19.23 -21.14 -18.25
C LEU A 367 -18.64 -19.88 -17.61
N CYS A 368 -18.81 -19.71 -16.29
CA CYS A 368 -18.21 -18.59 -15.55
C CYS A 368 -16.69 -18.56 -15.70
N THR A 369 -16.02 -19.71 -15.57
CA THR A 369 -14.56 -19.79 -15.61
C THR A 369 -14.04 -19.49 -17.03
N LYS A 370 -14.74 -19.95 -18.06
CA LYS A 370 -14.41 -19.65 -19.47
C LYS A 370 -14.61 -18.16 -19.79
N PHE A 371 -15.75 -17.60 -19.43
CA PHE A 371 -16.06 -16.19 -19.66
C PHE A 371 -15.06 -15.27 -18.95
N VAL A 372 -14.82 -15.47 -17.64
CA VAL A 372 -13.82 -14.71 -16.87
C VAL A 372 -12.42 -14.85 -17.47
N TYR A 373 -12.06 -16.04 -17.95
CA TYR A 373 -10.75 -16.26 -18.56
C TYR A 373 -10.58 -15.52 -19.89
N ARG A 374 -11.63 -15.40 -20.72
CA ARG A 374 -11.57 -14.57 -21.94
C ARG A 374 -11.33 -13.10 -21.60
N ILE A 375 -12.03 -12.59 -20.59
CA ILE A 375 -11.83 -11.21 -20.11
C ILE A 375 -10.39 -11.03 -19.60
N TYR A 376 -9.90 -11.98 -18.80
CA TYR A 376 -8.52 -11.97 -18.30
C TYR A 376 -7.49 -11.95 -19.45
N LYS A 377 -7.66 -12.80 -20.47
CA LYS A 377 -6.78 -12.86 -21.66
C LYS A 377 -6.78 -11.52 -22.41
N LYS A 378 -7.94 -10.88 -22.52
CA LYS A 378 -8.07 -9.55 -23.14
C LYS A 378 -7.36 -8.46 -22.34
N PHE A 379 -7.48 -8.45 -21.02
CA PHE A 379 -6.85 -7.44 -20.14
C PHE A 379 -5.33 -7.62 -20.03
N SER A 380 -4.87 -8.87 -19.96
CA SER A 380 -3.45 -9.19 -19.84
C SER A 380 -2.69 -8.92 -21.14
N GLY A 381 -3.33 -9.09 -22.30
CA GLY A 381 -2.72 -8.93 -23.63
C GLY A 381 -2.11 -10.22 -24.18
N GLY A 382 -2.26 -11.36 -23.50
CA GLY A 382 -1.67 -12.63 -23.91
C GLY A 382 -2.00 -13.81 -22.99
N LYS A 383 -1.43 -14.99 -23.29
CA LYS A 383 -1.54 -16.17 -22.44
C LYS A 383 -0.45 -16.09 -21.36
N ASP A 384 -0.85 -16.18 -20.09
CA ASP A 384 0.02 -16.18 -18.90
C ASP A 384 0.71 -14.84 -18.54
N GLU A 385 0.26 -13.70 -19.10
CA GLU A 385 0.68 -12.38 -18.64
C GLU A 385 -0.10 -11.92 -17.41
N LEU A 386 0.61 -11.43 -16.38
CA LEU A 386 -0.02 -10.85 -15.20
C LEU A 386 -0.55 -9.43 -15.50
N ILE A 387 -1.70 -9.09 -14.89
CA ILE A 387 -2.34 -7.79 -15.06
C ILE A 387 -1.80 -6.84 -13.99
N ASP A 388 -1.19 -5.73 -14.39
CA ASP A 388 -0.87 -4.64 -13.46
C ASP A 388 -2.06 -3.70 -13.25
N PHE A 389 -1.95 -2.78 -12.28
CA PHE A 389 -3.05 -1.88 -11.95
C PHE A 389 -3.46 -0.95 -13.12
N GLN A 390 -2.50 -0.52 -13.96
CA GLN A 390 -2.80 0.32 -15.13
C GLN A 390 -3.60 -0.46 -16.18
N LYS A 391 -3.16 -1.68 -16.52
CA LYS A 391 -3.88 -2.58 -17.43
C LYS A 391 -5.28 -2.89 -16.91
N MET A 392 -5.44 -3.06 -15.60
CA MET A 392 -6.77 -3.26 -14.97
C MET A 392 -7.68 -2.04 -15.19
N VAL A 393 -7.21 -0.82 -14.94
CA VAL A 393 -8.01 0.40 -15.12
C VAL A 393 -8.42 0.60 -16.59
N ILE A 394 -7.49 0.39 -17.53
CA ILE A 394 -7.78 0.48 -18.97
C ILE A 394 -8.80 -0.58 -19.40
N GLY A 395 -8.56 -1.85 -19.05
CA GLY A 395 -9.47 -2.94 -19.43
C GLY A 395 -10.86 -2.77 -18.86
N MET A 396 -10.98 -2.32 -17.60
CA MET A 396 -12.27 -2.00 -16.98
C MET A 396 -12.99 -0.86 -17.70
N SER A 397 -12.26 0.12 -18.23
CA SER A 397 -12.83 1.25 -18.96
C SER A 397 -13.37 0.80 -20.31
N GLU A 398 -12.56 0.09 -21.11
CA GLU A 398 -12.98 -0.44 -22.40
C GLU A 398 -14.21 -1.36 -22.29
N MET A 399 -14.36 -2.04 -21.15
CA MET A 399 -15.46 -2.95 -20.88
C MET A 399 -16.75 -2.26 -20.40
N LEU A 400 -16.65 -1.12 -19.70
CA LEU A 400 -17.77 -0.50 -18.97
C LEU A 400 -18.14 0.91 -19.43
N GLN A 401 -17.26 1.55 -20.20
CA GLN A 401 -17.46 2.88 -20.74
C GLN A 401 -17.62 2.82 -22.26
N GLY A 402 -18.38 3.78 -22.77
CA GLY A 402 -18.75 3.83 -24.18
C GLY A 402 -20.25 3.76 -24.35
N ASP A 403 -20.66 3.81 -25.61
CA ASP A 403 -22.01 3.57 -26.06
C ASP A 403 -22.21 2.08 -26.40
N ILE A 404 -23.46 1.72 -26.72
CA ILE A 404 -23.82 0.36 -27.13
C ILE A 404 -22.92 -0.18 -28.26
N MET A 405 -22.51 0.66 -29.22
CA MET A 405 -21.67 0.27 -30.36
C MET A 405 -20.25 -0.10 -29.93
N SER A 406 -19.71 0.63 -28.95
CA SER A 406 -18.41 0.35 -28.34
C SER A 406 -18.45 -0.96 -27.56
N HIS A 407 -19.52 -1.22 -26.80
CA HIS A 407 -19.69 -2.49 -26.10
C HIS A 407 -19.87 -3.66 -27.08
N MET A 408 -20.63 -3.50 -28.16
CA MET A 408 -20.76 -4.52 -29.22
C MET A 408 -19.40 -4.86 -29.86
N ASP A 409 -18.58 -3.85 -30.17
CA ASP A 409 -17.22 -4.04 -30.68
C ASP A 409 -16.31 -4.74 -29.65
N TRP A 410 -16.44 -4.38 -28.37
CA TRP A 410 -15.67 -4.99 -27.30
C TRP A 410 -15.98 -6.48 -27.14
N PHE A 411 -17.26 -6.85 -27.12
CA PHE A 411 -17.72 -8.25 -27.05
C PHE A 411 -17.38 -9.01 -28.33
N PHE A 412 -17.55 -8.43 -29.52
CA PHE A 412 -17.13 -9.06 -30.77
C PHE A 412 -15.65 -9.46 -30.70
N LYS A 413 -14.78 -8.52 -30.34
CA LYS A 413 -13.33 -8.74 -30.15
C LYS A 413 -12.99 -9.65 -28.95
N LEU A 414 -13.93 -9.92 -28.05
CA LEU A 414 -13.72 -10.85 -26.93
C LEU A 414 -13.83 -12.30 -27.41
N TYR A 415 -14.72 -12.57 -28.37
CA TYR A 415 -14.98 -13.90 -28.91
C TYR A 415 -14.24 -14.18 -30.23
N ASP A 416 -13.87 -13.15 -30.99
CA ASP A 416 -12.94 -13.22 -32.12
C ASP A 416 -11.50 -13.42 -31.59
N GLU A 417 -11.17 -14.67 -31.21
CA GLU A 417 -9.88 -15.00 -30.59
C GLU A 417 -8.70 -15.01 -31.57
N ASP A 418 -8.94 -15.30 -32.85
CA ASP A 418 -7.96 -15.32 -33.94
C ASP A 418 -7.82 -13.96 -34.64
N LYS A 419 -8.69 -13.00 -34.34
CA LYS A 419 -8.65 -11.60 -34.81
C LYS A 419 -8.79 -11.49 -36.33
N ASP A 420 -9.56 -12.38 -36.92
CA ASP A 420 -9.81 -12.39 -38.36
C ASP A 420 -10.98 -11.46 -38.76
N GLY A 421 -11.71 -10.92 -37.78
CA GLY A 421 -12.85 -10.04 -37.98
C GLY A 421 -14.16 -10.77 -38.29
N ILE A 422 -14.22 -12.09 -38.06
CA ILE A 422 -15.37 -12.95 -38.34
C ILE A 422 -15.64 -13.84 -37.12
N LEU A 423 -16.91 -13.91 -36.69
CA LEU A 423 -17.32 -14.89 -35.68
C LEU A 423 -17.82 -16.15 -36.38
N THR A 424 -17.16 -17.28 -36.08
CA THR A 424 -17.50 -18.60 -36.63
C THR A 424 -18.63 -19.26 -35.83
N SER A 425 -19.16 -20.40 -36.32
CA SER A 425 -20.15 -21.21 -35.58
C SER A 425 -19.70 -21.56 -34.16
N LYS A 426 -18.40 -21.76 -33.95
CA LYS A 426 -17.85 -22.05 -32.62
C LYS A 426 -17.93 -20.84 -31.69
N ASP A 427 -17.73 -19.65 -32.23
CA ASP A 427 -17.76 -18.41 -31.47
C ASP A 427 -19.19 -18.03 -31.12
N ILE A 428 -20.12 -18.14 -32.08
CA ILE A 428 -21.55 -17.99 -31.84
C ILE A 428 -22.05 -19.00 -30.81
N LEU A 429 -21.61 -20.26 -30.89
CA LEU A 429 -21.94 -21.27 -29.87
C LEU A 429 -21.45 -20.87 -28.47
N ASN A 430 -20.24 -20.32 -28.35
CA ASN A 430 -19.71 -19.85 -27.07
C ASN A 430 -20.49 -18.63 -26.56
N ILE A 431 -20.78 -17.66 -27.43
CA ILE A 431 -21.58 -16.47 -27.10
C ILE A 431 -22.96 -16.90 -26.62
N SER A 432 -23.66 -17.75 -27.36
CA SER A 432 -25.00 -18.23 -27.00
C SER A 432 -25.02 -18.91 -25.63
N LYS A 433 -24.04 -19.77 -25.33
CA LYS A 433 -23.95 -20.44 -24.02
C LYS A 433 -23.64 -19.47 -22.88
N GLU A 434 -22.67 -18.60 -23.06
CA GLU A 434 -22.22 -17.64 -22.04
C GLU A 434 -23.27 -16.54 -21.81
N PHE A 435 -23.98 -16.09 -22.86
CA PHE A 435 -25.05 -15.10 -22.75
C PHE A 435 -26.34 -15.69 -22.15
N TYR A 436 -26.69 -16.93 -22.48
CA TYR A 436 -27.81 -17.61 -21.81
C TYR A 436 -27.59 -17.63 -20.30
N TRP A 437 -26.42 -18.14 -19.89
CA TRP A 437 -26.03 -18.19 -18.48
C TRP A 437 -25.99 -16.81 -17.81
N LEU A 438 -25.40 -15.81 -18.47
CA LEU A 438 -25.29 -14.46 -17.92
C LEU A 438 -26.65 -13.79 -17.78
N LEU A 439 -27.51 -13.86 -18.80
CA LEU A 439 -28.86 -13.30 -18.78
C LEU A 439 -29.76 -14.02 -17.78
N SER A 440 -29.65 -15.34 -17.63
CA SER A 440 -30.35 -16.09 -16.57
C SER A 440 -30.02 -15.60 -15.15
N ILE A 441 -28.80 -15.10 -14.93
CA ILE A 441 -28.41 -14.52 -13.62
C ILE A 441 -28.92 -13.07 -13.46
N LEU A 442 -28.93 -12.30 -14.55
CA LEU A 442 -29.26 -10.87 -14.52
C LEU A 442 -30.76 -10.57 -14.69
N LYS A 443 -31.51 -11.49 -15.31
CA LYS A 443 -32.92 -11.39 -15.69
C LYS A 443 -33.64 -12.69 -15.34
N ASP A 444 -34.58 -13.11 -16.16
CA ASP A 444 -35.37 -14.33 -16.03
C ASP A 444 -34.97 -15.34 -17.12
N ASP A 445 -35.10 -16.64 -16.84
CA ASP A 445 -34.71 -17.72 -17.75
C ASP A 445 -35.47 -17.70 -19.08
N GLY A 446 -36.74 -17.28 -19.08
CA GLY A 446 -37.53 -17.17 -20.31
C GLY A 446 -37.01 -16.05 -21.22
N ILE A 447 -36.66 -14.90 -20.62
CA ILE A 447 -36.08 -13.75 -21.34
C ILE A 447 -34.69 -14.12 -21.88
N ALA A 448 -33.88 -14.81 -21.08
CA ALA A 448 -32.57 -15.27 -21.49
C ALA A 448 -32.65 -16.26 -22.67
N TRP A 449 -33.64 -17.15 -22.66
CA TRP A 449 -33.84 -18.12 -23.73
C TRP A 449 -34.31 -17.47 -25.04
N ASP A 450 -35.25 -16.53 -24.97
CA ASP A 450 -35.73 -15.77 -26.14
C ASP A 450 -34.57 -15.00 -26.80
N ALA A 451 -33.79 -14.28 -25.99
CA ALA A 451 -32.64 -13.51 -26.46
C ALA A 451 -31.62 -14.39 -27.21
N VAL A 452 -31.29 -15.56 -26.66
CA VAL A 452 -30.29 -16.47 -27.26
C VAL A 452 -30.85 -17.20 -28.48
N THR A 453 -32.13 -17.54 -28.48
CA THR A 453 -32.79 -18.12 -29.67
C THR A 453 -32.78 -17.12 -30.81
N SER A 454 -33.14 -15.85 -30.53
CA SER A 454 -33.08 -14.75 -31.49
C SER A 454 -31.65 -14.54 -32.02
N LEU A 455 -30.64 -14.54 -31.13
CA LEU A 455 -29.22 -14.45 -31.51
C LEU A 455 -28.83 -15.55 -32.52
N ILE A 456 -29.19 -16.81 -32.27
CA ILE A 456 -28.83 -17.95 -33.13
C ILE A 456 -29.51 -17.84 -34.50
N VAL A 457 -30.83 -17.62 -34.49
CA VAL A 457 -31.64 -17.56 -35.73
C VAL A 457 -31.18 -16.41 -36.62
N HIS A 458 -31.02 -15.20 -36.08
CA HIS A 458 -30.57 -14.06 -36.87
C HIS A 458 -29.08 -14.13 -37.25
N SER A 459 -28.24 -14.81 -36.47
CA SER A 459 -26.85 -15.08 -36.89
C SER A 459 -26.81 -15.98 -38.14
N CYS A 460 -27.68 -16.99 -38.21
CA CYS A 460 -27.81 -17.83 -39.41
C CYS A 460 -28.32 -17.01 -40.60
N GLU A 461 -29.39 -16.24 -40.42
CA GLU A 461 -29.97 -15.37 -41.44
C GLU A 461 -28.93 -14.39 -42.01
N GLN A 462 -28.19 -13.70 -41.13
CA GLN A 462 -27.16 -12.75 -41.56
C GLN A 462 -25.99 -13.43 -42.26
N SER A 463 -25.63 -14.67 -41.89
CA SER A 463 -24.58 -15.41 -42.58
C SER A 463 -25.01 -15.85 -43.99
N GLU A 464 -26.26 -16.30 -44.17
CA GLU A 464 -26.82 -16.65 -45.48
C GLU A 464 -26.90 -15.43 -46.41
N LEU A 465 -27.36 -14.29 -45.87
CA LEU A 465 -27.39 -13.02 -46.57
C LEU A 465 -25.98 -12.56 -47.00
N ALA A 466 -24.98 -12.69 -46.13
CA ALA A 466 -23.60 -12.38 -46.45
C ALA A 466 -23.02 -13.29 -47.55
N LYS A 467 -23.48 -14.54 -47.63
CA LYS A 467 -23.13 -15.50 -48.69
C LYS A 467 -23.93 -15.28 -49.98
N GLY A 468 -24.81 -14.27 -50.04
CA GLY A 468 -25.62 -13.94 -51.21
C GLY A 468 -26.78 -14.91 -51.46
N THR A 469 -27.13 -15.74 -50.48
CA THR A 469 -28.24 -16.68 -50.55
C THR A 469 -29.48 -16.05 -49.90
N GLN A 470 -30.67 -16.22 -50.48
CA GLN A 470 -31.89 -15.78 -49.81
C GLN A 470 -32.14 -16.70 -48.60
N PRO A 471 -32.40 -16.14 -47.41
CA PRO A 471 -32.65 -16.94 -46.24
C PRO A 471 -33.91 -17.78 -46.43
N ASP A 472 -33.82 -19.08 -46.16
CA ASP A 472 -34.97 -19.97 -46.25
C ASP A 472 -35.87 -19.75 -45.03
N GLU A 473 -36.88 -18.89 -45.19
CA GLU A 473 -37.88 -18.59 -44.16
C GLU A 473 -38.51 -19.86 -43.56
N SER A 474 -38.64 -20.94 -44.33
CA SER A 474 -39.23 -22.18 -43.84
C SER A 474 -38.29 -22.96 -42.92
N ASN A 475 -36.99 -22.94 -43.21
CA ASN A 475 -35.94 -23.49 -42.34
C ASN A 475 -35.77 -22.65 -41.06
N LEU A 476 -35.76 -21.32 -41.17
CA LEU A 476 -35.70 -20.43 -40.01
C LEU A 476 -36.92 -20.58 -39.08
N LYS A 477 -38.13 -20.71 -39.64
CA LYS A 477 -39.36 -20.97 -38.85
C LYS A 477 -39.35 -22.34 -38.21
N HIS A 478 -38.85 -23.37 -38.89
CA HIS A 478 -38.68 -24.71 -38.32
C HIS A 478 -37.68 -24.71 -37.16
N ARG A 479 -36.57 -23.98 -37.30
CA ARG A 479 -35.56 -23.83 -36.25
C ARG A 479 -36.05 -23.07 -35.04
N LEU A 480 -36.78 -21.97 -35.26
CA LEU A 480 -37.44 -21.24 -34.20
C LEU A 480 -38.43 -22.17 -33.47
N ALA A 481 -39.19 -22.98 -34.20
CA ALA A 481 -40.08 -23.98 -33.62
C ALA A 481 -39.32 -25.03 -32.80
N ASP A 482 -38.23 -25.60 -33.32
CA ASP A 482 -37.42 -26.61 -32.61
C ASP A 482 -36.82 -26.05 -31.30
N LEU A 483 -36.42 -24.78 -31.29
CA LEU A 483 -35.89 -24.10 -30.09
C LEU A 483 -36.99 -23.64 -29.12
N THR A 484 -38.22 -23.40 -29.58
CA THR A 484 -39.34 -22.90 -28.76
C THR A 484 -40.32 -23.99 -28.30
N MET A 485 -40.32 -25.19 -28.88
CA MET A 485 -41.23 -26.31 -28.56
C MET A 485 -40.91 -27.04 -27.22
N THR A 486 -40.22 -26.41 -26.27
CA THR A 486 -39.65 -27.09 -25.10
C THR A 486 -40.08 -26.50 -23.76
N ASN A 487 -40.41 -27.37 -22.81
CA ASN A 487 -40.95 -27.06 -21.47
C ASN A 487 -40.30 -25.84 -20.79
N ASP A 488 -41.14 -24.96 -20.24
CA ASP A 488 -40.73 -23.76 -19.49
C ASP A 488 -39.81 -24.06 -18.28
N ASP A 489 -39.83 -25.29 -17.74
CA ASP A 489 -39.02 -25.75 -16.57
C ASP A 489 -37.71 -26.48 -16.93
N ALA A 490 -37.13 -26.26 -18.12
CA ALA A 490 -35.89 -26.94 -18.50
C ALA A 490 -34.65 -26.40 -17.76
N SER A 491 -33.83 -27.30 -17.20
CA SER A 491 -32.61 -26.95 -16.45
C SER A 491 -31.54 -26.28 -17.34
N LEU A 492 -30.65 -25.49 -16.73
CA LEU A 492 -29.53 -24.81 -17.42
C LEU A 492 -28.72 -25.79 -18.28
N HIS A 493 -28.33 -26.94 -17.72
CA HIS A 493 -27.56 -27.96 -18.42
C HIS A 493 -28.31 -28.52 -19.66
N THR A 494 -29.63 -28.65 -19.56
CA THR A 494 -30.47 -29.13 -20.66
C THR A 494 -30.55 -28.11 -21.79
N ARG A 495 -30.76 -26.85 -21.45
CA ARG A 495 -30.80 -25.71 -22.38
C ARG A 495 -29.47 -25.51 -23.10
N ILE A 496 -28.34 -25.66 -22.39
CA ILE A 496 -27.00 -25.60 -22.99
C ILE A 496 -26.79 -26.72 -24.03
N LYS A 497 -27.24 -27.95 -23.75
CA LYS A 497 -27.18 -29.05 -24.73
C LYS A 497 -28.05 -28.81 -25.96
N GLN A 498 -29.20 -28.15 -25.80
CA GLN A 498 -30.06 -27.76 -26.92
C GLN A 498 -29.36 -26.74 -27.83
N ILE A 499 -28.71 -25.73 -27.24
CA ILE A 499 -27.90 -24.75 -27.98
C ILE A 499 -26.78 -25.44 -28.77
N GLU A 500 -26.09 -26.41 -28.15
CA GLU A 500 -25.05 -27.20 -28.83
C GLU A 500 -25.62 -27.93 -30.06
N ASN A 501 -26.73 -28.64 -29.90
CA ASN A 501 -27.35 -29.38 -31.01
C ASN A 501 -27.85 -28.47 -32.15
N ALA A 502 -28.26 -27.24 -31.85
CA ALA A 502 -28.79 -26.32 -32.84
C ALA A 502 -27.70 -25.75 -33.77
N ILE A 503 -26.48 -25.51 -33.27
CA ILE A 503 -25.42 -24.82 -34.03
C ILE A 503 -24.44 -25.81 -34.70
N ILE A 504 -24.34 -27.05 -34.21
CA ILE A 504 -23.37 -28.05 -34.69
C ILE A 504 -23.48 -28.36 -36.20
N ALA A 505 -24.63 -28.11 -36.83
CA ALA A 505 -24.85 -28.44 -38.24
C ALA A 505 -24.51 -27.33 -39.25
N ASP A 506 -24.29 -26.08 -38.80
CA ASP A 506 -24.22 -24.93 -39.72
C ASP A 506 -22.86 -24.28 -39.80
N VAL A 507 -22.57 -23.73 -40.98
CA VAL A 507 -21.43 -22.82 -41.19
C VAL A 507 -21.93 -21.39 -41.04
N ILE A 508 -21.80 -20.84 -39.83
CA ILE A 508 -22.13 -19.46 -39.49
C ILE A 508 -20.84 -18.66 -39.49
N ASP A 509 -20.81 -17.65 -40.35
CA ASP A 509 -19.74 -16.66 -40.43
C ASP A 509 -20.41 -15.27 -40.41
N ILE A 510 -20.20 -14.49 -39.35
CA ILE A 510 -20.75 -13.13 -39.25
C ILE A 510 -19.67 -12.10 -38.97
N SER A 511 -19.73 -10.98 -39.69
CA SER A 511 -18.86 -9.83 -39.49
C SER A 511 -19.36 -8.92 -38.36
N LEU A 512 -18.53 -7.99 -37.89
CA LEU A 512 -18.93 -7.00 -36.86
C LEU A 512 -20.21 -6.21 -37.23
N PRO A 513 -20.41 -5.70 -38.47
CA PRO A 513 -21.67 -5.10 -38.88
C PRO A 513 -22.87 -6.04 -38.74
N SER A 514 -22.73 -7.30 -39.17
CA SER A 514 -23.78 -8.31 -39.05
C SER A 514 -24.10 -8.62 -37.58
N PHE A 515 -23.06 -8.76 -36.74
CA PHE A 515 -23.23 -8.97 -35.30
C PHE A 515 -24.02 -7.82 -34.65
N ARG A 516 -23.72 -6.57 -35.00
CA ARG A 516 -24.49 -5.41 -34.52
C ARG A 516 -25.96 -5.49 -34.91
N MET A 517 -26.25 -5.87 -36.15
CA MET A 517 -27.64 -6.04 -36.60
C MET A 517 -28.34 -7.12 -35.78
N VAL A 518 -27.70 -8.27 -35.56
CA VAL A 518 -28.26 -9.37 -34.75
C VAL A 518 -28.53 -8.95 -33.30
N ILE A 519 -27.65 -8.17 -32.67
CA ILE A 519 -27.91 -7.71 -31.29
C ILE A 519 -29.10 -6.75 -31.24
N LEU A 520 -29.27 -5.90 -32.25
CA LEU A 520 -30.35 -4.91 -32.32
C LEU A 520 -31.72 -5.49 -32.70
N THR A 521 -31.82 -6.77 -33.09
CA THR A 521 -33.13 -7.40 -33.38
C THR A 521 -33.88 -7.85 -32.12
N ASN A 522 -33.22 -7.89 -30.96
CA ASN A 522 -33.83 -8.32 -29.71
C ASN A 522 -33.61 -7.29 -28.60
N GLU A 523 -34.70 -6.82 -28.01
CA GLU A 523 -34.68 -5.79 -26.95
C GLU A 523 -33.84 -6.20 -25.74
N SER A 524 -33.84 -7.48 -25.37
CA SER A 524 -33.08 -7.96 -24.20
C SER A 524 -31.58 -7.98 -24.44
N LEU A 525 -31.15 -8.31 -25.67
CA LEU A 525 -29.75 -8.20 -26.10
C LEU A 525 -29.34 -6.72 -26.18
N GLU A 526 -30.18 -5.86 -26.76
CA GLU A 526 -29.93 -4.42 -26.80
C GLU A 526 -29.73 -3.84 -25.39
N ILE A 527 -30.63 -4.14 -24.45
CA ILE A 527 -30.52 -3.74 -23.04
C ILE A 527 -29.25 -4.27 -22.40
N LEU A 528 -28.88 -5.53 -22.64
CA LEU A 528 -27.65 -6.12 -22.09
C LEU A 528 -26.41 -5.32 -22.50
N PHE A 529 -26.31 -4.98 -23.79
CA PHE A 529 -25.15 -4.27 -24.34
C PHE A 529 -25.17 -2.77 -24.07
N ASP A 530 -26.33 -2.14 -23.96
CA ASP A 530 -26.41 -0.71 -23.66
C ASP A 530 -26.00 -0.42 -22.21
N HIS A 531 -26.65 -1.07 -21.25
CA HIS A 531 -26.42 -0.80 -19.82
C HIS A 531 -26.51 -2.02 -18.91
N GLY A 532 -27.11 -3.13 -19.33
CA GLY A 532 -27.36 -4.31 -18.49
C GLY A 532 -26.09 -4.95 -17.96
N PHE A 533 -25.08 -5.14 -18.82
CA PHE A 533 -23.79 -5.69 -18.41
C PHE A 533 -23.04 -4.72 -17.48
N LYS A 534 -22.99 -3.43 -17.84
CA LYS A 534 -22.37 -2.37 -17.03
C LYS A 534 -22.99 -2.30 -15.64
N ASN A 535 -24.32 -2.31 -15.55
CA ASN A 535 -25.06 -2.23 -14.29
C ASN A 535 -24.92 -3.48 -13.42
N SER A 536 -24.40 -4.59 -13.97
CA SER A 536 -24.05 -5.77 -13.17
C SER A 536 -22.85 -5.55 -12.25
N PHE A 537 -22.05 -4.50 -12.50
CA PHE A 537 -20.91 -4.13 -11.66
C PHE A 537 -21.33 -3.22 -10.51
N ASN A 538 -21.06 -3.67 -9.29
CA ASN A 538 -21.34 -2.94 -8.08
C ASN A 538 -20.12 -2.12 -7.64
N PHE A 539 -20.11 -0.83 -7.99
CA PHE A 539 -19.15 0.17 -7.52
C PHE A 539 -19.57 0.77 -6.17
N THR A 540 -19.86 -0.07 -5.18
CA THR A 540 -20.06 0.41 -3.80
C THR A 540 -18.71 0.59 -3.10
N LYS A 541 -18.58 1.67 -2.32
CA LYS A 541 -17.42 1.87 -1.43
C LYS A 541 -17.32 0.66 -0.50
N SER A 542 -16.17 -0.02 -0.50
CA SER A 542 -15.87 -1.07 0.48
C SER A 542 -16.09 -0.54 1.90
N SER A 543 -16.66 -1.36 2.77
CA SER A 543 -16.86 -1.00 4.18
C SER A 543 -15.52 -0.60 4.80
N THR A 544 -15.51 0.25 5.83
CA THR A 544 -14.29 0.64 6.56
C THR A 544 -13.48 -0.58 7.02
N VAL A 545 -14.16 -1.69 7.33
CA VAL A 545 -13.55 -2.96 7.75
C VAL A 545 -12.91 -3.73 6.58
N ASP A 546 -13.44 -3.61 5.36
CA ASP A 546 -12.87 -4.26 4.18
C ASP A 546 -11.75 -3.42 3.55
N ARG A 547 -11.81 -2.08 3.65
CA ARG A 547 -10.66 -1.20 3.39
C ARG A 547 -9.49 -1.54 4.32
N GLN A 548 -9.77 -1.71 5.62
CA GLN A 548 -8.78 -2.13 6.63
C GLN A 548 -8.13 -3.50 6.40
N LYS A 549 -8.60 -4.31 5.43
CA LYS A 549 -8.01 -5.60 5.03
C LYS A 549 -7.25 -5.54 3.71
N SER A 550 -7.33 -4.43 2.98
CA SER A 550 -6.46 -4.14 1.83
C SER A 550 -5.04 -3.81 2.33
N LEU A 551 -4.08 -3.71 1.40
CA LEU A 551 -2.61 -3.63 1.52
C LEU A 551 -2.02 -3.01 2.81
N GLY A 552 -2.71 -2.04 3.44
CA GLY A 552 -2.36 -1.49 4.75
C GLY A 552 -2.22 -2.55 5.85
N ARG A 553 -2.99 -3.65 5.83
CA ARG A 553 -2.85 -4.75 6.79
C ARG A 553 -1.67 -5.67 6.50
N GLU A 554 -1.20 -5.75 5.26
CA GLU A 554 -0.07 -6.59 4.90
C GLU A 554 1.26 -5.92 5.20
N LEU A 555 1.40 -4.62 4.88
CA LEU A 555 2.48 -3.79 5.42
C LEU A 555 2.47 -3.89 6.94
N PHE A 556 1.30 -3.73 7.57
CA PHE A 556 1.15 -3.78 9.03
C PHE A 556 1.45 -5.16 9.63
N GLU A 557 0.96 -6.27 9.07
CA GLU A 557 1.19 -7.63 9.59
C GLU A 557 2.60 -8.12 9.28
N ASN A 558 3.19 -7.81 8.12
CA ASN A 558 4.59 -8.13 7.85
C ASN A 558 5.53 -7.31 8.76
N LEU A 559 5.25 -6.02 8.97
CA LEU A 559 5.94 -5.19 9.98
C LEU A 559 5.72 -5.70 11.40
N PHE A 560 4.52 -6.19 11.72
CA PHE A 560 4.18 -6.72 13.05
C PHE A 560 4.79 -8.10 13.31
N VAL A 561 4.87 -8.97 12.31
CA VAL A 561 5.52 -10.29 12.37
C VAL A 561 7.03 -10.12 12.43
N GLN A 562 7.62 -9.18 11.69
CA GLN A 562 9.03 -8.81 11.83
C GLN A 562 9.29 -8.20 13.23
N GLY A 563 8.44 -7.29 13.68
CA GLY A 563 8.51 -6.69 15.01
C GLY A 563 8.34 -7.71 16.15
N GLN A 564 7.45 -8.69 16.01
CA GLN A 564 7.28 -9.78 16.99
C GLN A 564 8.46 -10.76 16.99
N LYS A 565 9.05 -11.07 15.82
CA LYS A 565 10.26 -11.90 15.74
C LYS A 565 11.46 -11.21 16.41
N LEU A 566 11.57 -9.89 16.30
CA LEU A 566 12.64 -9.10 16.92
C LEU A 566 12.40 -8.77 18.40
N ALA A 567 11.14 -8.75 18.84
CA ALA A 567 10.76 -8.50 20.24
C ALA A 567 10.81 -9.76 21.13
N GLN A 568 10.95 -10.95 20.55
CA GLN A 568 11.19 -12.16 21.35
C GLN A 568 12.66 -12.22 21.77
N PRO A 569 12.98 -12.29 23.09
CA PRO A 569 14.34 -12.59 23.52
C PRO A 569 14.72 -13.99 23.03
N PRO A 570 16.01 -14.27 22.75
CA PRO A 570 16.44 -15.57 22.26
C PRO A 570 16.10 -16.63 23.31
N SER A 571 15.10 -17.46 23.02
CA SER A 571 14.75 -18.57 23.89
C SER A 571 15.80 -19.67 23.72
N LEU A 572 16.53 -19.94 24.79
CA LEU A 572 17.37 -21.12 24.93
C LEU A 572 16.52 -22.37 24.70
N SER A 573 16.98 -23.22 23.80
CA SER A 573 16.41 -24.53 23.50
C SER A 573 16.27 -25.37 24.77
N GLN A 574 15.04 -25.65 25.21
CA GLN A 574 14.75 -26.83 26.02
C GLN A 574 13.41 -27.48 25.62
N SER A 575 13.44 -28.80 25.75
CA SER A 575 12.61 -29.84 25.17
C SER A 575 11.13 -29.87 25.60
N LYS A 576 10.32 -30.45 24.71
CA LYS A 576 8.93 -30.89 24.85
C LYS A 576 8.50 -31.32 26.26
N SER A 577 7.35 -30.82 26.69
CA SER A 577 6.32 -31.65 27.36
C SER A 577 4.92 -31.10 27.11
N THR A 578 4.08 -31.95 26.54
CA THR A 578 2.64 -31.83 26.30
C THR A 578 1.88 -31.46 27.58
N LEU A 579 0.89 -30.56 27.50
CA LEU A 579 -0.35 -30.63 28.28
C LEU A 579 -1.40 -29.62 27.74
N SER A 580 -2.54 -30.17 27.34
CA SER A 580 -3.73 -29.47 26.86
C SER A 580 -4.59 -28.97 28.03
N ILE A 581 -4.99 -27.70 28.04
CA ILE A 581 -6.21 -27.25 28.72
C ILE A 581 -6.83 -26.13 27.88
N GLY A 582 -8.04 -26.39 27.36
CA GLY A 582 -8.89 -25.37 26.76
C GLY A 582 -9.66 -24.60 27.83
N GLN A 583 -9.97 -23.34 27.55
CA GLN A 583 -11.20 -22.71 28.01
C GLN A 583 -11.46 -21.41 27.23
N THR A 584 -12.62 -21.42 26.58
CA THR A 584 -13.34 -20.32 25.96
C THR A 584 -13.67 -19.23 26.98
N ARG A 585 -13.50 -17.95 26.61
CA ARG A 585 -14.26 -16.85 27.21
C ARG A 585 -14.45 -15.70 26.22
N SER A 586 -15.70 -15.56 25.80
CA SER A 586 -16.29 -14.42 25.11
C SER A 586 -16.22 -13.16 25.97
N ARG A 587 -15.83 -12.02 25.39
CA ARG A 587 -16.16 -10.69 25.92
C ARG A 587 -16.67 -9.77 24.81
N SER A 588 -17.82 -9.20 25.11
CA SER A 588 -18.67 -8.32 24.33
C SER A 588 -18.02 -6.98 23.97
N HIS A 589 -18.21 -6.55 22.72
CA HIS A 589 -17.89 -5.22 22.24
C HIS A 589 -18.96 -4.21 22.66
N SER A 590 -18.54 -3.08 23.22
CA SER A 590 -19.36 -1.87 23.39
C SER A 590 -19.04 -0.89 22.27
N ASN A 591 -20.05 -0.55 21.46
CA ASN A 591 -19.99 0.46 20.42
C ASN A 591 -19.92 1.86 21.04
N ALA A 592 -18.88 2.63 20.72
CA ALA A 592 -18.83 4.08 20.90
C ALA A 592 -18.72 4.74 19.52
N SER A 593 -19.68 5.60 19.20
CA SER A 593 -19.81 6.35 17.97
C SER A 593 -18.74 7.45 17.85
N SER A 594 -17.91 7.40 16.81
CA SER A 594 -16.92 8.44 16.48
C SER A 594 -17.41 9.32 15.31
N THR A 595 -18.04 10.44 15.62
CA THR A 595 -18.23 11.55 14.68
C THR A 595 -17.13 12.58 14.95
N GLY A 596 -16.07 12.56 14.15
CA GLY A 596 -14.94 13.50 14.28
C GLY A 596 -13.70 13.20 13.41
N ASN A 597 -13.76 12.25 12.47
CA ASN A 597 -12.56 11.71 11.79
C ASN A 597 -12.13 12.44 10.50
N ASP A 598 -12.94 13.33 9.94
CA ASP A 598 -12.68 13.83 8.57
C ASP A 598 -11.63 14.96 8.52
N HIS A 599 -11.46 15.74 9.59
CA HIS A 599 -10.44 16.80 9.65
C HIS A 599 -9.03 16.27 9.95
N GLU A 600 -8.88 15.33 10.90
CA GLU A 600 -7.56 14.77 11.28
C GLU A 600 -6.96 13.88 10.17
N GLN A 601 -7.77 13.33 9.25
CA GLN A 601 -7.30 12.55 8.11
C GLN A 601 -6.64 13.42 7.03
N ILE A 602 -7.13 14.66 6.85
CA ILE A 602 -6.59 15.61 5.88
C ILE A 602 -5.19 16.13 6.33
N GLU A 603 -4.92 16.19 7.64
CA GLU A 603 -3.63 16.66 8.20
C GLU A 603 -2.45 15.70 7.86
N VAL A 604 -2.62 14.38 8.06
CA VAL A 604 -1.60 13.37 7.67
C VAL A 604 -1.36 13.37 6.15
N GLU A 605 -2.39 13.72 5.39
CA GLU A 605 -2.41 13.72 3.94
C GLU A 605 -1.61 14.84 3.28
N THR A 606 -1.52 16.03 3.90
CA THR A 606 -0.78 17.21 3.40
C THR A 606 0.72 17.06 3.62
N LEU A 607 1.12 16.49 4.76
CA LEU A 607 2.52 16.35 5.19
C LEU A 607 3.37 15.43 4.31
N MET A 608 2.80 14.33 3.82
CA MET A 608 3.53 13.39 2.95
C MET A 608 3.73 13.97 1.53
N ASP A 609 2.79 14.79 1.06
CA ASP A 609 2.90 15.50 -0.23
C ASP A 609 3.89 16.69 -0.13
N GLU A 610 3.91 17.42 0.99
CA GLU A 610 4.90 18.48 1.23
C GLU A 610 6.33 17.94 1.38
N TRP A 611 6.52 16.75 1.95
CA TRP A 611 7.86 16.14 2.11
C TRP A 611 8.56 15.79 0.79
N GLY A 612 7.79 15.42 -0.25
CA GLY A 612 8.33 15.26 -1.60
C GLY A 612 8.75 16.58 -2.27
N HIS A 613 8.34 17.71 -1.70
CA HIS A 613 8.58 19.07 -2.18
C HIS A 613 9.46 19.93 -1.26
N PHE A 614 9.85 19.42 -0.09
CA PHE A 614 10.90 20.04 0.70
C PHE A 614 12.23 19.85 -0.03
N GLU A 615 12.63 20.87 -0.79
CA GLU A 615 14.04 21.16 -1.03
C GLU A 615 14.69 21.32 0.35
N ILE A 616 15.43 20.28 0.78
CA ILE A 616 16.36 20.31 1.92
C ILE A 616 17.63 20.99 1.47
#